data_AF-A0A7Z9DSS2-F1
#
_entry.id   AF-A0A7Z9DSS2-F1
#
_cell.length_a   1.000
_cell.length_b   1.000
_cell.length_c   1.000
_cell.angle_alpha   90.00
_cell.angle_beta   90.00
_cell.angle_gamma   90.00
#
_symmetry.space_group_name_H-M   'P 1'
#
loop_
_entity.id
_entity.type
_entity.pdbx_description
1 polymer ?
#
loop_
_entity_poly.entity_id
_entity_poly.type
_entity_poly.pdbx_seq_one_letter_code
_entity_poly.pdbx_strand_id
1 'polypeptide(L)'
;MNKQPIGFIDSGVGGLTVVKEALHQLPAENTIYLGDQARLPYGPRPAEQVQAFTWQMVNFLLTKHIKMLVIACNTATAAALPLIKARLKIPVIGVIKPGSRAALKATQTGHIGIIATEGTVKSGAYPKALRAKAPNIRLTSLAAPKFVSLVESNEAHSPIAKRVVADTLQPLLHQDIDTLVLGCTHYPILRPIIQNVMGEDVTLIDSGAETVNDVSMLLDYFDLANDGSEVPTHTYYTTGAPSMFDELGESWLELKKPMHAQHVDIDTQPTHFVEPTSEATDKTIVIASKNPGKIKEFKAMFEPAGVTVKSLADFPTVPTVDETGTTFEANARQKADQYAQDLNLPVLADDSGLMVDALDGQPGIRSARYAGDGHNDAANNAKLLAALADVPEEARTATFHTTLVLAKPNHPEADLVVHGDLSGRITAIPRGTDGFGYDPFFLVPALDKTLAELTADEKNEISHRGNAMRALEKVWQAWLEENV
;
A
#
# COMPACT_ATOMS: atom_id res chain seq x y z
N MET A 1 10.25 -13.74 -1.94
CA MET A 1 10.69 -12.97 -0.75
C MET A 1 9.60 -11.97 -0.43
N ASN A 2 8.88 -12.13 0.68
CA ASN A 2 7.69 -11.33 0.95
C ASN A 2 7.78 -10.59 2.29
N LYS A 3 8.12 -9.30 2.22
CA LYS A 3 8.21 -8.38 3.37
C LYS A 3 6.87 -7.78 3.78
N GLN A 4 5.79 -8.04 3.05
CA GLN A 4 4.46 -7.52 3.41
C GLN A 4 4.02 -8.03 4.79
N PRO A 5 3.26 -7.24 5.55
CA PRO A 5 2.86 -7.61 6.89
C PRO A 5 1.73 -8.64 6.94
N ILE A 6 1.62 -9.34 8.05
CA ILE A 6 0.42 -10.08 8.44
C ILE A 6 -0.55 -9.08 9.08
N GLY A 7 -1.76 -9.01 8.53
CA GLY A 7 -2.82 -8.16 9.04
C GLY A 7 -3.66 -8.89 10.10
N PHE A 8 -3.89 -8.24 11.23
CA PHE A 8 -4.74 -8.73 12.33
C PHE A 8 -5.90 -7.77 12.53
N ILE A 9 -7.13 -8.29 12.57
CA ILE A 9 -8.32 -7.51 12.90
C ILE A 9 -9.02 -8.08 14.14
N ASP A 10 -9.47 -7.19 15.02
CA ASP A 10 -10.26 -7.52 16.20
C ASP A 10 -11.28 -6.42 16.50
N SER A 11 -12.29 -6.75 17.32
CA SER A 11 -13.29 -5.77 17.74
C SER A 11 -12.79 -4.77 18.80
N GLY A 12 -11.57 -4.93 19.32
CA GLY A 12 -11.02 -4.07 20.38
C GLY A 12 -9.56 -4.39 20.66
N VAL A 13 -9.16 -4.34 21.93
CA VAL A 13 -7.78 -4.67 22.35
C VAL A 13 -7.54 -6.17 22.54
N GLY A 14 -8.61 -6.98 22.72
CA GLY A 14 -8.50 -8.40 23.05
C GLY A 14 -7.61 -9.18 22.09
N GLY A 15 -7.69 -8.87 20.79
CA GLY A 15 -6.88 -9.50 19.75
C GLY A 15 -5.37 -9.34 19.92
N LEU A 16 -4.90 -8.42 20.76
CA LEU A 16 -3.47 -8.32 21.12
C LEU A 16 -2.95 -9.60 21.79
N THR A 17 -3.80 -10.41 22.42
CA THR A 17 -3.40 -11.75 22.89
C THR A 17 -2.92 -12.67 21.75
N VAL A 18 -3.54 -12.57 20.57
CA VAL A 18 -3.12 -13.29 19.37
C VAL A 18 -1.84 -12.69 18.79
N VAL A 19 -1.72 -11.35 18.82
CA VAL A 19 -0.50 -10.66 18.37
C VAL A 19 0.68 -11.02 19.26
N LYS A 20 0.52 -11.11 20.59
CA LYS A 20 1.56 -11.54 21.52
C LYS A 20 2.17 -12.88 21.10
N GLU A 21 1.32 -13.84 20.79
CA GLU A 21 1.73 -15.15 20.31
C GLU A 21 2.42 -15.08 18.94
N ALA A 22 1.95 -14.22 18.04
CA ALA A 22 2.61 -13.99 16.75
C ALA A 22 4.02 -13.39 16.92
N LEU A 23 4.20 -12.40 17.80
CA LEU A 23 5.51 -11.80 18.09
C LEU A 23 6.49 -12.83 18.67
N HIS A 24 6.00 -13.79 19.44
CA HIS A 24 6.82 -14.82 20.05
C HIS A 24 7.17 -15.95 19.07
N GLN A 25 6.19 -16.46 18.33
CA GLN A 25 6.36 -17.63 17.46
C GLN A 25 6.84 -17.28 16.04
N LEU A 26 6.61 -16.04 15.58
CA LEU A 26 6.95 -15.52 14.25
C LEU A 26 7.79 -14.23 14.35
N PRO A 27 8.97 -14.27 14.99
CA PRO A 27 9.73 -13.06 15.32
C PRO A 27 10.31 -12.32 14.11
N ALA A 28 10.30 -12.90 12.92
CA ALA A 28 10.74 -12.25 11.69
C ALA A 28 9.61 -11.52 10.93
N GLU A 29 8.35 -11.73 11.32
CA GLU A 29 7.21 -11.24 10.56
C GLU A 29 6.85 -9.79 10.88
N ASN A 30 6.59 -9.01 9.84
CA ASN A 30 5.98 -7.70 9.98
C ASN A 30 4.50 -7.87 10.33
N THR A 31 3.97 -7.02 11.22
CA THR A 31 2.57 -7.12 11.64
C THR A 31 1.86 -5.77 11.60
N ILE A 32 0.60 -5.80 11.18
CA ILE A 32 -0.32 -4.67 11.31
C ILE A 32 -1.55 -5.14 12.06
N TYR A 33 -1.92 -4.43 13.12
CA TYR A 33 -3.12 -4.70 13.90
C TYR A 33 -4.13 -3.56 13.76
N LEU A 34 -5.41 -3.89 13.62
CA LEU A 34 -6.52 -2.95 13.74
C LEU A 34 -7.55 -3.45 14.76
N GLY A 35 -7.75 -2.67 15.81
CA GLY A 35 -8.79 -2.88 16.81
C GLY A 35 -9.95 -1.90 16.65
N ASP A 36 -11.16 -2.40 16.41
CA ASP A 36 -12.36 -1.56 16.25
C ASP A 36 -13.03 -1.18 17.59
N GLN A 37 -12.23 -0.58 18.49
CA GLN A 37 -12.63 -0.32 19.87
C GLN A 37 -13.83 0.62 19.99
N ALA A 38 -14.02 1.57 19.06
CA ALA A 38 -15.17 2.49 19.09
C ALA A 38 -16.53 1.79 18.96
N ARG A 39 -16.57 0.58 18.38
CA ARG A 39 -17.80 -0.18 18.14
C ARG A 39 -17.86 -1.48 18.97
N LEU A 40 -16.91 -1.67 19.88
CA LEU A 40 -16.93 -2.74 20.88
C LEU A 40 -18.18 -2.63 21.79
N PRO A 41 -18.77 -3.74 22.28
CA PRO A 41 -18.48 -5.13 21.94
C PRO A 41 -19.25 -5.63 20.72
N TYR A 42 -18.65 -6.54 19.95
CA TYR A 42 -19.35 -7.22 18.84
C TYR A 42 -20.28 -8.34 19.31
N GLY A 43 -19.99 -8.96 20.46
CA GLY A 43 -20.70 -10.11 21.00
C GLY A 43 -22.24 -10.05 20.95
N PRO A 44 -22.89 -8.97 21.42
CA PRO A 44 -24.35 -8.87 21.44
C PRO A 44 -24.96 -8.35 20.12
N ARG A 45 -24.14 -7.98 19.14
CA ARG A 45 -24.62 -7.34 17.90
C ARG A 45 -25.18 -8.36 16.91
N PRO A 46 -26.11 -7.97 16.02
CA PRO A 46 -26.57 -8.82 14.92
C PRO A 46 -25.43 -9.24 13.99
N ALA A 47 -25.50 -10.46 13.44
CA ALA A 47 -24.45 -11.00 12.58
C ALA A 47 -24.17 -10.14 11.35
N GLU A 48 -25.21 -9.58 10.72
CA GLU A 48 -25.08 -8.67 9.56
C GLU A 48 -24.31 -7.40 9.92
N GLN A 49 -24.54 -6.84 11.11
CA GLN A 49 -23.80 -5.67 11.59
C GLN A 49 -22.32 -6.03 11.85
N VAL A 50 -22.06 -7.19 12.46
CA VAL A 50 -20.68 -7.68 12.67
C VAL A 50 -19.97 -7.90 11.32
N GLN A 51 -20.66 -8.45 10.32
CA GLN A 51 -20.12 -8.61 8.96
C GLN A 51 -19.77 -7.26 8.33
N ALA A 52 -20.66 -6.27 8.43
CA ALA A 52 -20.43 -4.93 7.91
C ALA A 52 -19.18 -4.28 8.52
N PHE A 53 -19.07 -4.29 9.86
CA PHE A 53 -17.90 -3.73 10.53
C PHE A 53 -16.60 -4.49 10.20
N THR A 54 -16.69 -5.83 10.08
CA THR A 54 -15.53 -6.63 9.69
C THR A 54 -15.06 -6.29 8.27
N TRP A 55 -15.98 -6.05 7.32
CA TRP A 55 -15.61 -5.60 5.97
C TRP A 55 -14.89 -4.25 5.97
N GLN A 56 -15.32 -3.31 6.81
CA GLN A 56 -14.66 -2.01 6.93
C GLN A 56 -13.21 -2.14 7.41
N MET A 57 -12.97 -2.98 8.43
CA MET A 57 -11.62 -3.29 8.90
C MET A 57 -10.77 -3.98 7.83
N VAL A 58 -11.37 -4.93 7.11
CA VAL A 58 -10.69 -5.64 6.01
C VAL A 58 -10.30 -4.66 4.90
N ASN A 59 -11.22 -3.84 4.43
CA ASN A 59 -10.96 -2.87 3.36
C ASN A 59 -9.86 -1.89 3.75
N PHE A 60 -9.88 -1.37 5.00
CA PHE A 60 -8.78 -0.56 5.52
C PHE A 60 -7.44 -1.32 5.51
N LEU A 61 -7.37 -2.54 6.04
CA LEU A 61 -6.09 -3.28 6.08
C LEU A 61 -5.58 -3.68 4.70
N LEU A 62 -6.45 -3.90 3.72
CA LEU A 62 -6.03 -4.18 2.35
C LEU A 62 -5.25 -3.01 1.73
N THR A 63 -5.58 -1.76 2.11
CA THR A 63 -4.78 -0.57 1.72
C THR A 63 -3.36 -0.56 2.32
N LYS A 64 -3.08 -1.44 3.28
CA LYS A 64 -1.76 -1.58 3.93
C LYS A 64 -0.94 -2.74 3.37
N HIS A 65 -1.36 -3.31 2.25
CA HIS A 65 -0.64 -4.38 1.52
C HIS A 65 -0.30 -5.61 2.36
N ILE A 66 -1.25 -6.10 3.14
CA ILE A 66 -1.05 -7.30 3.96
C ILE A 66 -0.95 -8.56 3.07
N LYS A 67 -0.03 -9.49 3.40
CA LYS A 67 0.11 -10.78 2.67
C LYS A 67 -0.80 -11.88 3.19
N MET A 68 -1.30 -11.74 4.41
CA MET A 68 -2.19 -12.70 5.07
C MET A 68 -3.09 -11.93 6.04
N LEU A 69 -4.34 -12.37 6.18
CA LEU A 69 -5.30 -11.81 7.13
C LEU A 69 -5.63 -12.81 8.23
N VAL A 70 -5.49 -12.37 9.48
CA VAL A 70 -5.91 -13.06 10.69
C VAL A 70 -7.11 -12.32 11.30
N ILE A 71 -8.27 -12.97 11.32
CA ILE A 71 -9.44 -12.49 12.06
C ILE A 71 -9.29 -12.97 13.51
N ALA A 72 -8.68 -12.14 14.36
CA ALA A 72 -8.41 -12.48 15.76
C ALA A 72 -9.71 -12.58 16.58
N CYS A 73 -10.72 -11.76 16.27
CA CYS A 73 -11.99 -11.79 16.99
C CYS A 73 -12.77 -13.09 16.72
N ASN A 74 -13.14 -13.81 17.78
CA ASN A 74 -14.00 -15.00 17.68
C ASN A 74 -15.39 -14.66 17.12
N THR A 75 -15.98 -13.54 17.55
CA THR A 75 -17.30 -13.10 17.09
C THR A 75 -17.27 -12.73 15.60
N ALA A 76 -16.24 -12.00 15.15
CA ALA A 76 -16.06 -11.67 13.73
C ALA A 76 -15.75 -12.93 12.90
N THR A 77 -14.93 -13.85 13.43
CA THR A 77 -14.66 -15.13 12.78
C THR A 77 -15.95 -15.93 12.56
N ALA A 78 -16.80 -16.03 13.58
CA ALA A 78 -18.08 -16.73 13.50
C ALA A 78 -19.03 -16.09 12.47
N ALA A 79 -19.07 -14.77 12.39
CA ALA A 79 -20.01 -14.04 11.56
C ALA A 79 -19.54 -13.87 10.10
N ALA A 80 -18.25 -13.63 9.87
CA ALA A 80 -17.75 -13.07 8.61
C ALA A 80 -16.67 -13.89 7.89
N LEU A 81 -15.97 -14.82 8.56
CA LEU A 81 -14.85 -15.55 7.95
C LEU A 81 -15.21 -16.24 6.62
N PRO A 82 -16.34 -16.96 6.47
CA PRO A 82 -16.68 -17.61 5.20
C PRO A 82 -16.87 -16.61 4.06
N LEU A 83 -17.45 -15.44 4.34
CA LEU A 83 -17.72 -14.40 3.36
C LEU A 83 -16.43 -13.72 2.89
N ILE A 84 -15.55 -13.39 3.84
CA ILE A 84 -14.27 -12.73 3.55
C ILE A 84 -13.34 -13.70 2.79
N LYS A 85 -13.21 -14.94 3.28
CA LYS A 85 -12.35 -15.95 2.66
C LYS A 85 -12.78 -16.30 1.22
N ALA A 86 -14.06 -16.18 0.89
CA ALA A 86 -14.56 -16.44 -0.46
C ALA A 86 -14.20 -15.34 -1.48
N ARG A 87 -13.76 -14.17 -1.03
CA ARG A 87 -13.50 -13.00 -1.89
C ARG A 87 -12.03 -12.58 -1.93
N LEU A 88 -11.30 -12.73 -0.82
CA LEU A 88 -9.90 -12.32 -0.76
C LEU A 88 -8.98 -13.33 -1.47
N LYS A 89 -7.98 -12.79 -2.19
CA LYS A 89 -6.93 -13.58 -2.86
C LYS A 89 -5.81 -14.02 -1.89
N ILE A 90 -5.60 -13.26 -0.81
CA ILE A 90 -4.64 -13.60 0.25
C ILE A 90 -5.20 -14.69 1.18
N PRO A 91 -4.35 -15.48 1.86
CA PRO A 91 -4.81 -16.41 2.87
C PRO A 91 -5.54 -15.69 4.01
N VAL A 92 -6.70 -16.22 4.37
CA VAL A 92 -7.52 -15.74 5.51
C VAL A 92 -7.71 -16.86 6.50
N ILE A 93 -7.33 -16.59 7.75
CA ILE A 93 -7.51 -17.49 8.88
C ILE A 93 -8.29 -16.78 10.00
N GLY A 94 -9.07 -17.55 10.75
CA GLY A 94 -9.74 -17.07 11.95
C GLY A 94 -9.56 -18.08 13.07
N VAL A 95 -9.90 -17.66 14.29
CA VAL A 95 -9.45 -18.33 15.53
C VAL A 95 -10.24 -19.58 15.96
N ILE A 96 -11.40 -19.83 15.36
CA ILE A 96 -12.30 -20.92 15.81
C ILE A 96 -11.79 -22.32 15.44
N LYS A 97 -11.32 -22.51 14.21
CA LYS A 97 -10.84 -23.83 13.74
C LYS A 97 -9.56 -24.28 14.47
N PRO A 98 -8.56 -23.41 14.67
CA PRO A 98 -7.37 -23.76 15.46
C PRO A 98 -7.71 -24.19 16.88
N GLY A 99 -8.50 -23.39 17.61
CA GLY A 99 -8.96 -23.73 18.97
C GLY A 99 -9.78 -25.02 19.00
N SER A 100 -10.64 -25.27 18.01
CA SER A 100 -11.41 -26.52 17.90
C SER A 100 -10.52 -27.75 17.72
N ARG A 101 -9.46 -27.65 16.89
CA ARG A 101 -8.52 -28.75 16.67
C ARG A 101 -7.72 -29.05 17.93
N ALA A 102 -7.25 -28.02 18.63
CA ALA A 102 -6.52 -28.18 19.88
C ALA A 102 -7.38 -28.83 20.96
N ALA A 103 -8.66 -28.43 21.08
CA ALA A 103 -9.59 -29.03 22.03
C ALA A 103 -9.82 -30.53 21.76
N LEU A 104 -9.98 -30.92 20.49
CA LEU A 104 -10.11 -32.35 20.12
C LEU A 104 -8.84 -33.15 20.43
N LYS A 105 -7.67 -32.52 20.35
CA LYS A 105 -6.39 -33.16 20.68
C LYS A 105 -6.21 -33.31 22.20
N ALA A 106 -6.75 -32.38 22.98
CA ALA A 106 -6.57 -32.33 24.43
C ALA A 106 -7.56 -33.20 25.21
N THR A 107 -8.81 -33.29 24.76
CA THR A 107 -9.86 -34.04 25.48
C THR A 107 -9.57 -35.54 25.55
N GLN A 108 -9.83 -36.14 26.70
CA GLN A 108 -9.66 -37.57 26.96
C GLN A 108 -11.01 -38.29 27.12
N THR A 109 -11.99 -37.58 27.66
CA THR A 109 -13.37 -38.05 27.89
C THR A 109 -14.28 -37.80 26.70
N GLY A 110 -13.88 -36.93 25.77
CA GLY A 110 -14.69 -36.50 24.65
C GLY A 110 -15.79 -35.50 25.03
N HIS A 111 -15.67 -34.81 26.17
CA HIS A 111 -16.57 -33.72 26.55
C HIS A 111 -15.85 -32.37 26.65
N ILE A 112 -16.15 -31.51 25.69
CA ILE A 112 -15.55 -30.18 25.57
C ILE A 112 -16.57 -29.10 25.98
N GLY A 113 -16.19 -28.25 26.92
CA GLY A 113 -16.83 -26.98 27.21
C GLY A 113 -16.35 -25.87 26.27
N ILE A 114 -17.23 -24.91 25.97
CA ILE A 114 -16.91 -23.72 25.19
C ILE A 114 -17.49 -22.52 25.91
N ILE A 115 -16.65 -21.54 26.27
CA ILE A 115 -17.09 -20.23 26.72
C ILE A 115 -16.80 -19.19 25.64
N ALA A 116 -17.79 -18.37 25.30
CA ALA A 116 -17.61 -17.32 24.29
C ALA A 116 -18.63 -16.17 24.48
N THR A 117 -18.56 -15.17 23.60
CA THR A 117 -19.59 -14.14 23.50
C THR A 117 -20.93 -14.73 23.04
N GLU A 118 -22.04 -14.01 23.30
CA GLU A 118 -23.36 -14.44 22.87
C GLU A 118 -23.45 -14.74 21.37
N GLY A 119 -22.95 -13.83 20.52
CA GLY A 119 -22.93 -14.01 19.07
C GLY A 119 -22.14 -15.24 18.64
N THR A 120 -21.01 -15.52 19.29
CA THR A 120 -20.21 -16.72 19.00
C THR A 120 -20.97 -17.99 19.40
N VAL A 121 -21.58 -18.04 20.58
CA VAL A 121 -22.37 -19.20 21.03
C VAL A 121 -23.60 -19.41 20.12
N LYS A 122 -24.37 -18.34 19.86
CA LYS A 122 -25.58 -18.37 19.01
C LYS A 122 -25.27 -18.82 17.57
N SER A 123 -24.09 -18.50 17.04
CA SER A 123 -23.68 -18.93 15.69
C SER A 123 -23.51 -20.44 15.53
N GLY A 124 -23.28 -21.18 16.63
CA GLY A 124 -22.94 -22.60 16.58
C GLY A 124 -21.59 -22.91 15.89
N ALA A 125 -20.72 -21.92 15.68
CA ALA A 125 -19.48 -22.08 14.91
C ALA A 125 -18.52 -23.12 15.52
N TYR A 126 -18.27 -23.08 16.84
CA TYR A 126 -17.47 -24.10 17.53
C TYR A 126 -18.11 -25.50 17.45
N PRO A 127 -19.39 -25.70 17.84
CA PRO A 127 -20.04 -27.00 17.68
C PRO A 127 -19.99 -27.57 16.26
N LYS A 128 -20.19 -26.73 15.24
CA LYS A 128 -20.08 -27.13 13.84
C LYS A 128 -18.66 -27.55 13.49
N ALA A 129 -17.65 -26.78 13.90
CA ALA A 129 -16.23 -27.08 13.61
C ALA A 129 -15.75 -28.37 14.31
N LEU A 130 -16.15 -28.60 15.56
CA LEU A 130 -15.81 -29.79 16.33
C LEU A 130 -16.50 -31.04 15.78
N ARG A 131 -17.82 -31.00 15.56
CA ARG A 131 -18.59 -32.15 15.05
C ARG A 131 -18.24 -32.53 13.62
N ALA A 132 -17.75 -31.60 12.80
CA ALA A 132 -17.24 -31.91 11.48
C ALA A 132 -16.02 -32.85 11.50
N LYS A 133 -15.28 -32.91 12.62
CA LYS A 133 -14.12 -33.80 12.81
C LYS A 133 -14.43 -34.99 13.73
N ALA A 134 -15.27 -34.78 14.74
CA ALA A 134 -15.68 -35.80 15.70
C ALA A 134 -17.20 -35.76 15.91
N PRO A 135 -18.00 -36.51 15.11
CA PRO A 135 -19.46 -36.40 15.12
C PRO A 135 -20.12 -36.69 16.48
N ASN A 136 -19.52 -37.58 17.27
CA ASN A 136 -20.05 -38.06 18.56
C ASN A 136 -19.52 -37.29 19.78
N ILE A 137 -18.77 -36.19 19.58
CA ILE A 137 -18.22 -35.38 20.68
C ILE A 137 -19.35 -34.74 21.51
N ARG A 138 -19.26 -34.82 22.85
CA ARG A 138 -20.18 -34.14 23.77
C ARG A 138 -19.71 -32.69 23.91
N LEU A 139 -20.63 -31.74 23.82
CA LEU A 139 -20.31 -30.31 23.84
C LEU A 139 -21.25 -29.55 24.77
N THR A 140 -20.68 -28.65 25.57
CA THR A 140 -21.45 -27.69 26.36
C THR A 140 -20.99 -26.28 26.03
N SER A 141 -21.88 -25.43 25.53
CA SER A 141 -21.56 -24.04 25.18
C SER A 141 -22.23 -23.07 26.16
N LEU A 142 -21.47 -22.11 26.66
CA LEU A 142 -21.91 -21.11 27.61
C LEU A 142 -21.51 -19.71 27.14
N ALA A 143 -22.46 -18.78 27.12
CA ALA A 143 -22.18 -17.38 26.83
C ALA A 143 -21.67 -16.67 28.10
N ALA A 144 -20.56 -15.95 28.01
CA ALA A 144 -19.95 -15.20 29.12
C ALA A 144 -19.79 -13.71 28.77
N PRO A 145 -20.90 -12.95 28.58
CA PRO A 145 -20.84 -11.58 28.07
C PRO A 145 -20.11 -10.60 29.01
N LYS A 146 -20.18 -10.82 30.33
CA LYS A 146 -19.58 -9.93 31.33
C LYS A 146 -18.04 -9.96 31.34
N PHE A 147 -17.42 -11.02 30.82
CA PHE A 147 -15.96 -11.18 30.86
C PHE A 147 -15.24 -10.14 30.01
N VAL A 148 -15.82 -9.77 28.86
CA VAL A 148 -15.24 -8.74 27.98
C VAL A 148 -15.18 -7.40 28.72
N SER A 149 -16.28 -6.99 29.36
CA SER A 149 -16.34 -5.74 30.12
C SER A 149 -15.34 -5.71 31.27
N LEU A 150 -15.17 -6.81 32.00
CA LEU A 150 -14.18 -6.89 33.08
C LEU A 150 -12.76 -6.65 32.59
N VAL A 151 -12.40 -7.25 31.46
CA VAL A 151 -11.04 -7.12 30.91
C VAL A 151 -10.81 -5.72 30.36
N GLU A 152 -11.77 -5.16 29.62
CA GLU A 152 -11.67 -3.82 29.02
C GLU A 152 -11.71 -2.68 30.06
N SER A 153 -12.30 -2.91 31.23
CA SER A 153 -12.28 -1.96 32.36
C SER A 153 -11.04 -2.12 33.26
N ASN A 154 -10.04 -2.90 32.86
CA ASN A 154 -8.83 -3.19 33.65
C ASN A 154 -9.12 -3.82 35.03
N GLU A 155 -10.22 -4.57 35.15
CA GLU A 155 -10.70 -5.19 36.39
C GLU A 155 -10.36 -6.69 36.46
N ALA A 156 -9.54 -7.21 35.53
CA ALA A 156 -9.27 -8.64 35.37
C ALA A 156 -8.69 -9.31 36.64
N HIS A 157 -8.01 -8.56 37.50
CA HIS A 157 -7.41 -9.07 38.74
C HIS A 157 -8.22 -8.72 40.01
N SER A 158 -9.35 -8.05 39.87
CA SER A 158 -10.11 -7.56 41.02
C SER A 158 -10.95 -8.66 41.70
N PRO A 159 -11.38 -8.45 42.96
CA PRO A 159 -12.33 -9.34 43.62
C PRO A 159 -13.65 -9.50 42.85
N ILE A 160 -14.05 -8.47 42.10
CA ILE A 160 -15.25 -8.49 41.26
C ILE A 160 -15.08 -9.51 40.14
N ALA A 161 -13.92 -9.55 39.47
CA ALA A 161 -13.65 -10.54 38.42
C ALA A 161 -13.76 -11.97 38.95
N LYS A 162 -13.19 -12.28 40.13
CA LYS A 162 -13.29 -13.61 40.74
C LYS A 162 -14.74 -14.06 40.93
N ARG A 163 -15.58 -13.17 41.47
CA ARG A 163 -17.00 -13.45 41.69
C ARG A 163 -17.75 -13.63 40.36
N VAL A 164 -17.57 -12.73 39.42
CA VAL A 164 -18.27 -12.79 38.13
C VAL A 164 -17.87 -14.04 37.34
N VAL A 165 -16.59 -14.42 37.36
CA VAL A 165 -16.12 -15.67 36.72
C VAL A 165 -16.74 -16.89 37.38
N ALA A 166 -16.70 -16.98 38.72
CA ALA A 166 -17.32 -18.08 39.45
C ALA A 166 -18.83 -18.22 39.17
N ASP A 167 -19.57 -17.12 39.29
CA ASP A 167 -21.02 -17.08 39.06
C ASP A 167 -21.37 -17.48 37.61
N THR A 168 -20.57 -17.01 36.63
CA THR A 168 -20.81 -17.28 35.21
C THR A 168 -20.53 -18.75 34.86
N LEU A 169 -19.45 -19.33 35.37
CA LEU A 169 -19.01 -20.70 35.03
C LEU A 169 -19.75 -21.80 35.80
N GLN A 170 -20.54 -21.45 36.81
CA GLN A 170 -21.29 -22.41 37.63
C GLN A 170 -22.06 -23.48 36.83
N PRO A 171 -22.72 -23.18 35.69
CA PRO A 171 -23.40 -24.19 34.89
C PRO A 171 -22.48 -25.27 34.28
N LEU A 172 -21.17 -24.99 34.13
CA LEU A 172 -20.19 -25.93 33.56
C LEU A 172 -19.61 -26.88 34.61
N LEU A 173 -19.61 -26.52 35.89
CA LEU A 173 -19.03 -27.33 36.97
C LEU A 173 -19.75 -28.67 37.16
N HIS A 174 -21.00 -28.77 36.72
CA HIS A 174 -21.84 -29.98 36.84
C HIS A 174 -21.93 -30.79 35.54
N GLN A 175 -21.03 -30.52 34.58
CA GLN A 175 -21.12 -31.09 33.24
C GLN A 175 -20.07 -32.17 32.97
N ASP A 176 -19.11 -32.41 33.85
CA ASP A 176 -17.99 -33.35 33.65
C ASP A 176 -17.19 -33.07 32.36
N ILE A 177 -16.93 -31.78 32.07
CA ILE A 177 -16.02 -31.39 30.98
C ILE A 177 -14.57 -31.58 31.44
N ASP A 178 -13.70 -32.03 30.54
CA ASP A 178 -12.25 -32.14 30.80
C ASP A 178 -11.42 -31.11 30.03
N THR A 179 -12.07 -30.40 29.10
CA THR A 179 -11.43 -29.43 28.22
C THR A 179 -12.36 -28.24 28.06
N LEU A 180 -11.83 -27.02 28.18
CA LEU A 180 -12.60 -25.78 28.03
C LEU A 180 -11.94 -24.86 27.02
N VAL A 181 -12.67 -24.52 25.96
CA VAL A 181 -12.22 -23.57 24.94
C VAL A 181 -12.50 -22.14 25.39
N LEU A 182 -11.45 -21.31 25.41
CA LEU A 182 -11.52 -19.86 25.59
C LEU A 182 -11.88 -19.22 24.24
N GLY A 183 -13.17 -19.22 23.90
CA GLY A 183 -13.73 -18.77 22.63
C GLY A 183 -13.92 -17.25 22.52
N CYS A 184 -13.07 -16.47 23.17
CA CYS A 184 -13.02 -15.01 23.08
C CYS A 184 -11.59 -14.54 23.36
N THR A 185 -11.14 -13.50 22.65
CA THR A 185 -9.78 -12.97 22.73
C THR A 185 -9.43 -12.35 24.08
N HIS A 186 -10.42 -11.92 24.86
CA HIS A 186 -10.20 -11.39 26.22
C HIS A 186 -9.98 -12.47 27.28
N TYR A 187 -10.44 -13.69 27.06
CA TYR A 187 -10.51 -14.71 28.12
C TYR A 187 -9.14 -15.26 28.56
N PRO A 188 -8.09 -15.30 27.73
CA PRO A 188 -6.73 -15.62 28.19
C PRO A 188 -6.25 -14.74 29.36
N ILE A 189 -6.68 -13.47 29.42
CA ILE A 189 -6.35 -12.56 30.54
C ILE A 189 -6.97 -13.04 31.86
N LEU A 190 -8.13 -13.69 31.79
CA LEU A 190 -8.84 -14.27 32.94
C LEU A 190 -8.42 -15.72 33.23
N ARG A 191 -7.46 -16.28 32.46
CA ARG A 191 -7.06 -17.70 32.54
C ARG A 191 -6.78 -18.17 33.97
N PRO A 192 -6.03 -17.45 34.83
CA PRO A 192 -5.77 -17.93 36.20
C PRO A 192 -7.05 -18.07 37.04
N ILE A 193 -8.01 -17.15 36.88
CA ILE A 193 -9.28 -17.18 37.61
C ILE A 193 -10.18 -18.30 37.07
N ILE A 194 -10.24 -18.43 35.74
CA ILE A 194 -11.01 -19.49 35.08
C ILE A 194 -10.48 -20.86 35.48
N GLN A 195 -9.16 -21.07 35.46
CA GLN A 195 -8.53 -22.34 35.87
C GLN A 195 -8.87 -22.68 37.32
N ASN A 196 -8.75 -21.70 38.23
CA ASN A 196 -9.07 -21.91 39.63
C ASN A 196 -10.55 -22.30 39.86
N VAL A 197 -11.48 -21.76 39.07
CA VAL A 197 -12.90 -22.13 39.15
C VAL A 197 -13.17 -23.50 38.55
N MET A 198 -12.55 -23.82 37.42
CA MET A 198 -12.79 -25.08 36.70
C MET A 198 -12.04 -26.28 37.30
N GLY A 199 -10.97 -26.05 38.06
CA GLY A 199 -10.09 -27.08 38.61
C GLY A 199 -8.95 -27.45 37.66
N GLU A 200 -7.89 -28.04 38.21
CA GLU A 200 -6.67 -28.43 37.48
C GLU A 200 -6.92 -29.55 36.46
N ASP A 201 -7.97 -30.35 36.65
CA ASP A 201 -8.33 -31.45 35.74
C ASP A 201 -8.92 -30.97 34.41
N VAL A 202 -9.31 -29.69 34.31
CA VAL A 202 -9.86 -29.10 33.07
C VAL A 202 -8.75 -28.40 32.29
N THR A 203 -8.48 -28.90 31.08
CA THR A 203 -7.50 -28.29 30.18
C THR A 203 -8.07 -27.06 29.48
N LEU A 204 -7.47 -25.88 29.70
CA LEU A 204 -7.88 -24.64 29.05
C LEU A 204 -7.17 -24.43 27.71
N ILE A 205 -7.97 -24.28 26.64
CA ILE A 205 -7.50 -24.06 25.28
C ILE A 205 -7.57 -22.58 24.91
N ASP A 206 -6.41 -22.01 24.57
CA ASP A 206 -6.30 -20.67 24.02
C ASP A 206 -6.41 -20.71 22.49
N SER A 207 -7.50 -20.16 21.96
CA SER A 207 -7.74 -20.14 20.52
C SER A 207 -6.75 -19.24 19.76
N GLY A 208 -6.23 -18.20 20.41
CA GLY A 208 -5.25 -17.27 19.83
C GLY A 208 -3.90 -17.93 19.58
N ALA A 209 -3.33 -18.55 20.61
CA ALA A 209 -2.04 -19.26 20.52
C ALA A 209 -2.05 -20.35 19.44
N GLU A 210 -3.14 -21.13 19.38
CA GLU A 210 -3.30 -22.18 18.37
C GLU A 210 -3.44 -21.65 16.94
N THR A 211 -3.94 -20.42 16.80
CA THR A 211 -4.06 -19.77 15.49
C THR A 211 -2.71 -19.40 14.92
N VAL A 212 -1.77 -18.96 15.75
CA VAL A 212 -0.42 -18.59 15.31
C VAL A 212 0.36 -19.81 14.81
N ASN A 213 0.18 -20.98 15.43
CA ASN A 213 0.72 -22.25 14.91
C ASN A 213 0.24 -22.53 13.47
N ASP A 214 -1.04 -22.29 13.18
CA ASP A 214 -1.59 -22.45 11.84
C ASP A 214 -1.07 -21.37 10.88
N VAL A 215 -0.91 -20.14 11.34
CA VAL A 215 -0.32 -19.05 10.54
C VAL A 215 1.08 -19.44 10.08
N SER A 216 1.93 -19.94 10.99
CA SER A 216 3.28 -20.42 10.66
C SER A 216 3.25 -21.46 9.54
N MET A 217 2.42 -22.51 9.67
CA MET A 217 2.27 -23.54 8.65
C MET A 217 1.79 -22.96 7.30
N LEU A 218 0.86 -22.02 7.32
CA LEU A 218 0.33 -21.42 6.10
C LEU A 218 1.34 -20.50 5.41
N LEU A 219 2.17 -19.79 6.16
CA LEU A 219 3.24 -18.96 5.59
C LEU A 219 4.23 -19.82 4.81
N ASP A 220 4.65 -20.96 5.37
CA ASP A 220 5.54 -21.91 4.69
C ASP A 220 4.87 -22.54 3.47
N TYR A 221 3.61 -22.98 3.62
CA TYR A 221 2.87 -23.64 2.55
C TYR A 221 2.66 -22.74 1.32
N PHE A 222 2.44 -21.44 1.53
CA PHE A 222 2.23 -20.47 0.46
C PHE A 222 3.50 -19.73 0.02
N ASP A 223 4.67 -20.07 0.56
CA ASP A 223 5.94 -19.38 0.32
C ASP A 223 5.86 -17.85 0.58
N LEU A 224 5.20 -17.50 1.70
CA LEU A 224 4.94 -16.13 2.12
C LEU A 224 5.82 -15.67 3.28
N ALA A 225 6.65 -16.54 3.85
CA ALA A 225 7.47 -16.22 5.01
C ALA A 225 8.44 -15.04 4.73
N ASN A 226 8.64 -14.19 5.74
CA ASN A 226 9.69 -13.19 5.72
C ASN A 226 11.07 -13.87 5.95
N ASP A 227 12.11 -13.36 5.29
CA ASP A 227 13.46 -13.93 5.37
C ASP A 227 14.26 -13.49 6.60
N GLY A 228 13.71 -12.54 7.40
CA GLY A 228 14.34 -12.04 8.62
C GLY A 228 15.62 -11.23 8.38
N SER A 229 15.84 -10.74 7.17
CA SER A 229 17.00 -9.90 6.83
C SER A 229 16.99 -8.53 7.50
N GLU A 230 15.81 -8.06 7.91
CA GLU A 230 15.57 -6.76 8.54
C GLU A 230 14.86 -6.91 9.88
N VAL A 231 15.00 -5.89 10.73
CA VAL A 231 14.23 -5.82 11.99
C VAL A 231 12.75 -5.66 11.64
N PRO A 232 11.85 -6.51 12.18
CA PRO A 232 10.44 -6.46 11.84
C PRO A 232 9.78 -5.17 12.33
N THR A 233 8.75 -4.73 11.60
CA THR A 233 7.90 -3.60 11.95
C THR A 233 6.56 -4.08 12.48
N HIS A 234 6.07 -3.41 13.52
CA HIS A 234 4.78 -3.71 14.15
C HIS A 234 3.99 -2.40 14.26
N THR A 235 2.86 -2.31 13.56
CA THR A 235 2.01 -1.11 13.54
C THR A 235 0.65 -1.42 14.14
N TYR A 236 0.15 -0.52 14.98
CA TYR A 236 -1.12 -0.69 15.69
C TYR A 236 -2.07 0.46 15.32
N TYR A 237 -3.30 0.09 14.98
CA TYR A 237 -4.39 1.00 14.67
C TYR A 237 -5.57 0.73 15.61
N THR A 238 -6.27 1.79 16.00
CA THR A 238 -7.51 1.71 16.77
C THR A 238 -8.54 2.70 16.27
N THR A 239 -9.83 2.31 16.26
CA THR A 239 -10.92 3.28 16.05
C THR A 239 -11.29 4.03 17.34
N GLY A 240 -10.79 3.57 18.50
CA GLY A 240 -10.99 4.21 19.80
C GLY A 240 -9.92 5.27 20.12
N ALA A 241 -9.71 5.52 21.41
CA ALA A 241 -8.70 6.45 21.91
C ALA A 241 -7.30 5.78 21.96
N PRO A 242 -6.29 6.27 21.22
CA PRO A 242 -4.96 5.65 21.20
C PRO A 242 -4.31 5.48 22.57
N SER A 243 -4.41 6.48 23.45
CA SER A 243 -3.79 6.42 24.78
C SER A 243 -4.34 5.29 25.65
N MET A 244 -5.65 5.03 25.60
CA MET A 244 -6.26 3.91 26.31
C MET A 244 -5.88 2.56 25.68
N PHE A 245 -5.75 2.52 24.36
CA PHE A 245 -5.32 1.33 23.64
C PHE A 245 -3.88 0.96 24.01
N ASP A 246 -2.97 1.94 24.02
CA ASP A 246 -1.56 1.75 24.37
C ASP A 246 -1.41 1.29 25.83
N GLU A 247 -2.14 1.90 26.78
CA GLU A 247 -2.12 1.50 28.20
C GLU A 247 -2.49 0.02 28.40
N LEU A 248 -3.57 -0.44 27.78
CA LEU A 248 -4.00 -1.84 27.85
C LEU A 248 -3.05 -2.76 27.09
N GLY A 249 -2.60 -2.35 25.90
CA GLY A 249 -1.74 -3.15 25.04
C GLY A 249 -0.35 -3.40 25.62
N GLU A 250 0.27 -2.38 26.22
CA GLU A 250 1.59 -2.49 26.83
C GLU A 250 1.60 -3.49 27.99
N SER A 251 0.54 -3.47 28.81
CA SER A 251 0.37 -4.42 29.90
C SER A 251 0.27 -5.87 29.41
N TRP A 252 -0.35 -6.11 28.25
CA TRP A 252 -0.65 -7.45 27.78
C TRP A 252 0.45 -8.03 26.89
N LEU A 253 1.03 -7.21 26.01
CA LEU A 253 2.08 -7.62 25.08
C LEU A 253 3.46 -7.73 25.75
N GLU A 254 3.65 -7.16 26.95
CA GLU A 254 4.93 -7.15 27.68
C GLU A 254 6.08 -6.60 26.82
N LEU A 255 5.80 -5.57 26.02
CA LEU A 255 6.78 -5.01 25.09
C LEU A 255 7.90 -4.27 25.83
N LYS A 256 9.11 -4.37 25.26
CA LYS A 256 10.29 -3.62 25.73
C LYS A 256 10.26 -2.14 25.32
N LYS A 257 9.43 -1.79 24.34
CA LYS A 257 9.27 -0.44 23.80
C LYS A 257 7.82 0.00 23.96
N PRO A 258 7.56 1.29 24.19
CA PRO A 258 6.21 1.82 24.24
C PRO A 258 5.43 1.52 22.95
N MET A 259 4.13 1.30 23.10
CA MET A 259 3.21 1.21 21.96
C MET A 259 2.81 2.61 21.52
N HIS A 260 2.58 2.75 20.22
CA HIS A 260 2.10 3.99 19.62
C HIS A 260 1.00 3.66 18.61
N ALA A 261 -0.20 3.41 19.12
CA ALA A 261 -1.36 3.18 18.27
C ALA A 261 -1.78 4.46 17.53
N GLN A 262 -2.23 4.30 16.29
CA GLN A 262 -2.76 5.38 15.47
C GLN A 262 -4.29 5.32 15.47
N HIS A 263 -4.95 6.45 15.74
CA HIS A 263 -6.39 6.54 15.56
C HIS A 263 -6.74 6.51 14.07
N VAL A 264 -7.75 5.74 13.69
CA VAL A 264 -8.28 5.68 12.33
C VAL A 264 -9.79 5.71 12.33
N ASP A 265 -10.37 6.48 11.39
CA ASP A 265 -11.78 6.42 11.08
C ASP A 265 -11.99 5.46 9.90
N ILE A 266 -12.82 4.44 10.13
CA ILE A 266 -13.18 3.43 9.13
C ILE A 266 -14.69 3.40 8.86
N ASP A 267 -15.47 4.35 9.39
CA ASP A 267 -16.92 4.39 9.18
C ASP A 267 -17.27 4.68 7.72
N THR A 268 -16.39 5.36 7.00
CA THR A 268 -16.50 5.62 5.55
C THR A 268 -16.04 4.46 4.68
N GLN A 269 -15.37 3.45 5.25
CA GLN A 269 -14.97 2.28 4.49
C GLN A 269 -16.21 1.51 4.04
N PRO A 270 -16.18 0.87 2.86
CA PRO A 270 -17.32 0.08 2.39
C PRO A 270 -17.57 -1.14 3.28
N THR A 271 -18.85 -1.49 3.45
CA THR A 271 -19.33 -2.64 4.25
C THR A 271 -19.42 -3.95 3.45
N HIS A 272 -18.86 -3.95 2.25
CA HIS A 272 -18.79 -5.08 1.34
C HIS A 272 -17.39 -5.19 0.74
N PHE A 273 -17.10 -6.29 0.05
CA PHE A 273 -15.83 -6.45 -0.65
C PHE A 273 -15.69 -5.38 -1.72
N VAL A 274 -14.63 -4.60 -1.62
CA VAL A 274 -14.14 -3.75 -2.70
C VAL A 274 -12.89 -4.43 -3.21
N GLU A 275 -12.86 -4.73 -4.51
CA GLU A 275 -11.61 -5.19 -5.10
C GLU A 275 -10.59 -4.07 -4.88
N PRO A 276 -9.41 -4.36 -4.28
CA PRO A 276 -8.39 -3.35 -4.10
C PRO A 276 -8.17 -2.71 -5.47
N THR A 277 -8.59 -1.46 -5.63
CA THR A 277 -8.15 -0.65 -6.76
C THR A 277 -6.63 -0.70 -6.70
N SER A 278 -6.00 -1.02 -7.82
CA SER A 278 -4.57 -1.25 -7.93
C SER A 278 -3.76 0.04 -7.72
N GLU A 279 -3.93 0.71 -6.59
CA GLU A 279 -3.26 1.96 -6.24
C GLU A 279 -1.91 1.72 -5.56
N ALA A 280 -1.53 0.47 -5.28
CA ALA A 280 -0.12 0.18 -5.04
C ALA A 280 0.22 -1.27 -5.40
N THR A 281 0.85 -1.42 -6.57
CA THR A 281 2.05 -2.26 -6.81
C THR A 281 2.55 -2.21 -8.27
N ASP A 282 1.95 -1.39 -9.14
CA ASP A 282 2.58 -1.04 -10.42
C ASP A 282 2.60 0.49 -10.53
N LYS A 283 3.60 1.13 -9.91
CA LYS A 283 3.88 2.56 -10.11
C LYS A 283 4.03 2.73 -11.63
N THR A 284 3.00 3.24 -12.30
CA THR A 284 3.00 3.36 -13.77
C THR A 284 3.13 4.83 -14.11
N ILE A 285 4.13 5.19 -14.91
CA ILE A 285 4.25 6.51 -15.53
C ILE A 285 4.05 6.36 -17.03
N VAL A 286 3.20 7.19 -17.62
CA VAL A 286 3.03 7.26 -19.07
C VAL A 286 3.88 8.39 -19.63
N ILE A 287 4.69 8.10 -20.63
CA ILE A 287 5.41 9.12 -21.40
C ILE A 287 4.49 9.63 -22.50
N ALA A 288 4.18 10.93 -22.49
CA ALA A 288 3.36 11.61 -23.49
C ALA A 288 4.12 11.82 -24.83
N SER A 289 4.66 10.73 -25.38
CA SER A 289 5.44 10.71 -26.62
C SER A 289 5.22 9.40 -27.36
N LYS A 290 5.31 9.48 -28.70
CA LYS A 290 5.39 8.31 -29.60
C LYS A 290 6.82 8.12 -30.15
N ASN A 291 7.77 8.98 -29.77
CA ASN A 291 9.16 8.90 -30.24
C ASN A 291 9.92 7.82 -29.45
N PRO A 292 10.43 6.76 -30.12
CA PRO A 292 11.08 5.63 -29.44
C PRO A 292 12.38 6.00 -28.72
N GLY A 293 13.13 7.00 -29.21
CA GLY A 293 14.34 7.49 -28.56
C GLY A 293 14.03 8.15 -27.22
N LYS A 294 13.04 9.06 -27.20
CA LYS A 294 12.57 9.71 -25.97
C LYS A 294 12.08 8.67 -24.95
N ILE A 295 11.27 7.72 -25.41
CA ILE A 295 10.73 6.66 -24.53
C ILE A 295 11.87 5.83 -23.93
N LYS A 296 12.88 5.46 -24.72
CA LYS A 296 14.04 4.72 -24.23
C LYS A 296 14.81 5.48 -23.15
N GLU A 297 15.03 6.78 -23.33
CA GLU A 297 15.71 7.65 -22.36
C GLU A 297 14.94 7.70 -21.03
N PHE A 298 13.63 7.95 -21.07
CA PHE A 298 12.81 8.00 -19.85
C PHE A 298 12.65 6.64 -19.17
N LYS A 299 12.58 5.55 -19.95
CA LYS A 299 12.59 4.19 -19.40
C LYS A 299 13.83 3.93 -18.55
N ALA A 300 15.00 4.32 -19.06
CA ALA A 300 16.27 4.15 -18.34
C ALA A 300 16.31 4.91 -17.00
N MET A 301 15.50 5.96 -16.82
CA MET A 301 15.37 6.68 -15.55
C MET A 301 14.43 5.99 -14.55
N PHE A 302 13.24 5.57 -15.00
CA PHE A 302 12.17 5.13 -14.09
C PHE A 302 12.19 3.63 -13.80
N GLU A 303 12.50 2.78 -14.79
CA GLU A 303 12.45 1.32 -14.64
C GLU A 303 13.42 0.77 -13.55
N PRO A 304 14.65 1.30 -13.34
CA PRO A 304 15.54 0.86 -12.26
C PRO A 304 14.95 1.04 -10.85
N ALA A 305 14.00 1.96 -10.68
CA ALA A 305 13.31 2.22 -9.43
C ALA A 305 12.00 1.43 -9.28
N GLY A 306 11.75 0.44 -10.16
CA GLY A 306 10.57 -0.43 -10.12
C GLY A 306 9.30 0.23 -10.64
N VAL A 307 9.41 1.28 -11.46
CA VAL A 307 8.27 1.95 -12.10
C VAL A 307 8.04 1.35 -13.49
N THR A 308 6.82 0.94 -13.78
CA THR A 308 6.38 0.50 -15.10
C THR A 308 6.19 1.71 -16.01
N VAL A 309 6.89 1.75 -17.14
CA VAL A 309 6.81 2.87 -18.10
C VAL A 309 6.01 2.48 -19.33
N LYS A 310 4.91 3.21 -19.54
CA LYS A 310 4.10 3.15 -20.76
C LYS A 310 4.31 4.39 -21.63
N SER A 311 3.81 4.36 -22.84
CA SER A 311 3.87 5.46 -23.81
C SER A 311 2.51 5.67 -24.48
N LEU A 312 2.34 6.74 -25.25
CA LEU A 312 1.11 6.94 -26.03
C LEU A 312 0.89 5.85 -27.10
N ALA A 313 1.90 5.05 -27.44
CA ALA A 313 1.73 3.89 -28.32
C ALA A 313 0.92 2.76 -27.67
N ASP A 314 0.94 2.69 -26.33
CA ASP A 314 0.19 1.69 -25.55
C ASP A 314 -1.30 2.07 -25.40
N PHE A 315 -1.68 3.28 -25.80
CA PHE A 315 -3.04 3.83 -25.70
C PHE A 315 -3.53 4.36 -27.05
N PRO A 316 -3.81 3.50 -28.04
CA PRO A 316 -4.12 3.94 -29.41
C PRO A 316 -5.43 4.74 -29.53
N THR A 317 -6.31 4.67 -28.53
CA THR A 317 -7.62 5.34 -28.51
C THR A 317 -7.61 6.70 -27.84
N VAL A 318 -6.50 7.10 -27.20
CA VAL A 318 -6.43 8.40 -26.52
C VAL A 318 -6.36 9.54 -27.56
N PRO A 319 -7.19 10.60 -27.44
CA PRO A 319 -7.15 11.74 -28.36
C PRO A 319 -5.78 12.42 -28.36
N THR A 320 -5.42 13.05 -29.48
CA THR A 320 -4.22 13.90 -29.49
C THR A 320 -4.54 15.23 -28.82
N VAL A 321 -3.67 15.68 -27.93
CA VAL A 321 -3.79 16.97 -27.24
C VAL A 321 -3.19 18.08 -28.10
N ASP A 322 -3.95 19.16 -28.30
CA ASP A 322 -3.50 20.35 -29.02
C ASP A 322 -2.62 21.24 -28.12
N GLU A 323 -1.37 21.46 -28.52
CA GLU A 323 -0.42 22.32 -27.83
C GLU A 323 -0.68 23.80 -28.21
N THR A 324 -1.50 24.51 -27.42
CA THR A 324 -1.91 25.90 -27.70
C THR A 324 -1.20 26.93 -26.82
N GLY A 325 -0.29 26.47 -25.95
CA GLY A 325 0.48 27.30 -25.05
C GLY A 325 1.45 28.26 -25.76
N THR A 326 1.81 29.33 -25.04
CA THR A 326 2.76 30.35 -25.50
C THR A 326 4.17 30.17 -24.92
N THR A 327 4.37 29.18 -24.04
CA THR A 327 5.65 28.82 -23.42
C THR A 327 5.86 27.31 -23.48
N PHE A 328 7.12 26.85 -23.35
CA PHE A 328 7.45 25.42 -23.29
C PHE A 328 6.74 24.71 -22.14
N GLU A 329 6.72 25.33 -20.96
CA GLU A 329 6.01 24.80 -19.80
C GLU A 329 4.51 24.70 -20.04
N ALA A 330 3.88 25.72 -20.64
CA ALA A 330 2.44 25.69 -20.89
C ALA A 330 2.05 24.54 -21.85
N ASN A 331 2.86 24.29 -22.88
CA ASN A 331 2.63 23.16 -23.79
C ASN A 331 2.82 21.81 -23.10
N ALA A 332 3.95 21.64 -22.40
CA ALA A 332 4.25 20.41 -21.68
C ALA A 332 3.18 20.11 -20.62
N ARG A 333 2.73 21.13 -19.87
CA ARG A 333 1.69 21.01 -18.85
C ARG A 333 0.33 20.65 -19.43
N GLN A 334 -0.16 21.38 -20.44
CA GLN A 334 -1.43 21.06 -21.11
C GLN A 334 -1.48 19.60 -21.56
N LYS A 335 -0.35 19.11 -22.10
CA LYS A 335 -0.19 17.74 -22.54
C LYS A 335 -0.14 16.74 -21.39
N ALA A 336 0.64 17.00 -20.35
CA ALA A 336 0.75 16.13 -19.18
C ALA A 336 -0.59 16.01 -18.46
N ASP A 337 -1.24 17.12 -18.15
CA ASP A 337 -2.51 17.19 -17.43
C ASP A 337 -3.63 16.48 -18.18
N GLN A 338 -3.82 16.79 -19.47
CA GLN A 338 -4.91 16.21 -20.24
C GLN A 338 -4.76 14.70 -20.37
N TYR A 339 -3.55 14.21 -20.66
CA TYR A 339 -3.31 12.77 -20.71
C TYR A 339 -3.39 12.11 -19.33
N ALA A 340 -2.96 12.79 -18.26
CA ALA A 340 -3.08 12.26 -16.90
C ALA A 340 -4.54 12.10 -16.51
N GLN A 341 -5.37 13.08 -16.83
CA GLN A 341 -6.81 13.02 -16.65
C GLN A 341 -7.45 11.91 -17.48
N ASP A 342 -7.14 11.83 -18.77
CA ASP A 342 -7.76 10.85 -19.69
C ASP A 342 -7.39 9.40 -19.36
N LEU A 343 -6.15 9.16 -18.91
CA LEU A 343 -5.63 7.83 -18.62
C LEU A 343 -5.78 7.44 -17.15
N ASN A 344 -6.09 8.39 -16.28
CA ASN A 344 -6.09 8.25 -14.83
C ASN A 344 -4.77 7.64 -14.30
N LEU A 345 -3.64 8.11 -14.85
CA LEU A 345 -2.28 7.67 -14.52
C LEU A 345 -1.34 8.88 -14.49
N PRO A 346 -0.25 8.85 -13.71
CA PRO A 346 0.80 9.86 -13.81
C PRO A 346 1.39 9.95 -15.23
N VAL A 347 1.58 11.17 -15.74
CA VAL A 347 2.08 11.40 -17.10
C VAL A 347 3.27 12.35 -17.10
N LEU A 348 4.34 11.95 -17.79
CA LEU A 348 5.46 12.82 -18.12
C LEU A 348 5.32 13.38 -19.53
N ALA A 349 5.29 14.69 -19.67
CA ALA A 349 5.39 15.38 -20.95
C ALA A 349 6.69 16.19 -21.07
N ASP A 350 7.14 16.34 -22.31
CA ASP A 350 8.33 17.08 -22.74
C ASP A 350 7.89 18.10 -23.79
N ASP A 351 8.38 19.33 -23.66
CA ASP A 351 8.44 20.30 -24.76
C ASP A 351 9.85 20.89 -24.82
N SER A 352 10.40 21.00 -26.04
CA SER A 352 11.80 21.39 -26.25
C SER A 352 11.97 22.23 -27.50
N GLY A 353 12.94 23.13 -27.49
CA GLY A 353 13.24 23.96 -28.65
C GLY A 353 14.55 24.72 -28.56
N LEU A 354 14.92 25.28 -29.70
CA LEU A 354 16.03 26.21 -29.86
C LEU A 354 15.53 27.64 -29.69
N MET A 355 16.20 28.42 -28.86
CA MET A 355 16.00 29.86 -28.72
C MET A 355 17.26 30.57 -29.18
N VAL A 356 17.14 31.50 -30.13
CA VAL A 356 18.27 32.30 -30.60
C VAL A 356 18.09 33.73 -30.15
N ASP A 357 19.09 34.26 -29.45
CA ASP A 357 18.97 35.55 -28.75
C ASP A 357 18.77 36.69 -29.75
N ALA A 358 19.50 36.68 -30.87
CA ALA A 358 19.39 37.67 -31.93
C ALA A 358 18.04 37.66 -32.67
N LEU A 359 17.22 36.62 -32.46
CA LEU A 359 15.89 36.46 -33.05
C LEU A 359 14.77 36.54 -31.99
N ASP A 360 15.04 37.19 -30.85
CA ASP A 360 14.12 37.31 -29.72
C ASP A 360 13.58 35.95 -29.23
N GLY A 361 14.46 34.94 -29.21
CA GLY A 361 14.13 33.58 -28.76
C GLY A 361 13.46 32.71 -29.83
N GLN A 362 13.26 33.19 -31.06
CA GLN A 362 12.84 32.32 -32.16
C GLN A 362 13.95 31.33 -32.53
N PRO A 363 13.62 30.09 -32.95
CA PRO A 363 12.29 29.57 -33.26
C PRO A 363 11.41 29.20 -32.04
N GLY A 364 11.98 29.02 -30.85
CA GLY A 364 11.26 28.79 -29.58
C GLY A 364 10.36 27.55 -29.63
N ILE A 365 9.14 27.66 -29.11
CA ILE A 365 8.11 26.60 -29.15
C ILE A 365 7.73 26.14 -30.56
N ARG A 366 8.15 26.86 -31.61
CA ARG A 366 7.92 26.49 -33.02
C ARG A 366 9.10 25.74 -33.63
N SER A 367 10.10 25.35 -32.84
CA SER A 367 11.34 24.72 -33.32
C SER A 367 11.14 23.58 -34.31
N ALA A 368 10.21 22.65 -34.05
CA ALA A 368 9.94 21.53 -34.96
C ALA A 368 9.28 21.96 -36.27
N ARG A 369 8.51 23.05 -36.26
CA ARG A 369 7.67 23.55 -37.37
C ARG A 369 8.02 24.98 -37.76
N TYR A 370 9.29 25.38 -37.63
CA TYR A 370 9.69 26.77 -37.75
C TYR A 370 9.42 27.34 -39.15
N ALA A 371 9.59 26.50 -40.18
CA ALA A 371 9.28 26.82 -41.57
C ALA A 371 7.77 26.81 -41.91
N GLY A 372 6.89 26.41 -40.97
CA GLY A 372 5.45 26.34 -41.20
C GLY A 372 5.01 25.11 -42.00
N ASP A 373 4.12 25.31 -42.97
CA ASP A 373 3.62 24.25 -43.85
C ASP A 373 4.76 23.70 -44.73
N GLY A 374 4.96 22.37 -44.69
CA GLY A 374 6.08 21.73 -45.39
C GLY A 374 7.42 21.76 -44.63
N HIS A 375 7.40 22.04 -43.32
CA HIS A 375 8.61 21.99 -42.50
C HIS A 375 9.30 20.62 -42.54
N ASN A 376 10.62 20.69 -42.51
CA ASN A 376 11.54 19.60 -42.22
C ASN A 376 12.84 20.23 -41.71
N ASP A 377 13.81 19.43 -41.30
CA ASP A 377 15.08 19.93 -40.75
C ASP A 377 15.78 20.89 -41.71
N ALA A 378 15.83 20.56 -43.02
CA ALA A 378 16.48 21.42 -44.01
C ALA A 378 15.75 22.78 -44.19
N ALA A 379 14.42 22.78 -44.23
CA ALA A 379 13.62 24.00 -44.36
C ALA A 379 13.69 24.88 -43.09
N ASN A 380 13.66 24.26 -41.92
CA ASN A 380 13.82 24.93 -40.63
C ASN A 380 15.21 25.58 -40.52
N ASN A 381 16.26 24.83 -40.88
CA ASN A 381 17.64 25.33 -40.89
C ASN A 381 17.84 26.44 -41.92
N ALA A 382 17.29 26.30 -43.13
CA ALA A 382 17.36 27.34 -44.16
C ALA A 382 16.71 28.65 -43.70
N LYS A 383 15.52 28.58 -43.08
CA LYS A 383 14.84 29.74 -42.52
C LYS A 383 15.65 30.37 -41.38
N LEU A 384 16.21 29.55 -40.49
CA LEU A 384 17.06 30.02 -39.39
C LEU A 384 18.27 30.79 -39.91
N LEU A 385 19.01 30.21 -40.86
CA LEU A 385 20.20 30.84 -41.43
C LEU A 385 19.86 32.12 -42.21
N ALA A 386 18.74 32.14 -42.94
CA ALA A 386 18.27 33.33 -43.62
C ALA A 386 17.94 34.47 -42.63
N ALA A 387 17.33 34.15 -41.49
CA ALA A 387 17.05 35.11 -40.43
C ALA A 387 18.32 35.64 -39.74
N LEU A 388 19.41 34.86 -39.77
CA LEU A 388 20.70 35.21 -39.17
C LEU A 388 21.71 35.82 -40.17
N ALA A 389 21.30 36.09 -41.41
CA ALA A 389 22.23 36.51 -42.48
C ALA A 389 23.05 37.76 -42.11
N ASP A 390 22.42 38.75 -41.46
CA ASP A 390 23.05 40.01 -41.07
C ASP A 390 23.58 40.00 -39.61
N VAL A 391 23.48 38.86 -38.92
CA VAL A 391 23.95 38.72 -37.53
C VAL A 391 25.40 38.20 -37.54
N PRO A 392 26.37 38.92 -36.95
CA PRO A 392 27.74 38.43 -36.80
C PRO A 392 27.79 37.09 -36.07
N GLU A 393 28.68 36.18 -36.47
CA GLU A 393 28.75 34.82 -35.91
C GLU A 393 28.91 34.84 -34.38
N GLU A 394 29.62 35.83 -33.86
CA GLU A 394 29.81 36.00 -32.43
C GLU A 394 28.53 36.36 -31.65
N ALA A 395 27.57 36.97 -32.32
CA ALA A 395 26.29 37.39 -31.76
C ALA A 395 25.17 36.34 -31.97
N ARG A 396 25.46 35.22 -32.63
CA ARG A 396 24.50 34.12 -32.86
C ARG A 396 24.40 33.18 -31.66
N THR A 397 24.33 33.73 -30.45
CA THR A 397 24.13 32.94 -29.23
C THR A 397 22.75 32.29 -29.23
N ALA A 398 22.70 31.06 -28.75
CA ALA A 398 21.49 30.27 -28.74
C ALA A 398 21.46 29.33 -27.54
N THR A 399 20.25 28.99 -27.10
CA THR A 399 20.00 28.03 -26.02
C THR A 399 19.03 26.98 -26.50
N PHE A 400 19.43 25.71 -26.39
CA PHE A 400 18.47 24.61 -26.40
C PHE A 400 17.85 24.49 -25.02
N HIS A 401 16.52 24.45 -24.97
CA HIS A 401 15.75 24.36 -23.73
C HIS A 401 14.81 23.16 -23.77
N THR A 402 14.69 22.44 -22.66
CA THR A 402 13.66 21.43 -22.41
C THR A 402 12.92 21.78 -21.13
N THR A 403 11.59 21.75 -21.19
CA THR A 403 10.75 21.64 -19.99
C THR A 403 10.16 20.24 -19.90
N LEU A 404 10.25 19.64 -18.72
CA LEU A 404 9.55 18.40 -18.38
C LEU A 404 8.48 18.70 -17.33
N VAL A 405 7.26 18.20 -17.57
CA VAL A 405 6.15 18.27 -16.61
C VAL A 405 5.68 16.86 -16.30
N LEU A 406 5.74 16.49 -15.02
CA LEU A 406 5.20 15.24 -14.49
C LEU A 406 3.94 15.56 -13.69
N ALA A 407 2.79 15.10 -14.20
CA ALA A 407 1.46 15.43 -13.67
C ALA A 407 0.77 14.22 -13.01
N LYS A 408 -0.01 14.48 -11.95
CA LYS A 408 -0.90 13.47 -11.33
C LYS A 408 -2.32 13.61 -11.88
N PRO A 409 -3.06 12.51 -12.05
CA PRO A 409 -4.46 12.60 -12.43
C PRO A 409 -5.24 13.38 -11.37
N ASN A 410 -6.04 14.36 -11.80
CA ASN A 410 -6.92 15.18 -10.95
C ASN A 410 -6.23 16.10 -9.92
N HIS A 411 -4.91 16.31 -10.02
CA HIS A 411 -4.14 17.15 -9.07
C HIS A 411 -3.18 18.11 -9.79
N PRO A 412 -3.66 19.02 -10.66
CA PRO A 412 -2.81 19.92 -11.44
C PRO A 412 -1.98 20.89 -10.56
N GLU A 413 -2.42 21.16 -9.33
CA GLU A 413 -1.67 21.94 -8.34
C GLU A 413 -0.41 21.24 -7.84
N ALA A 414 -0.34 19.92 -8.00
CA ALA A 414 0.76 19.09 -7.53
C ALA A 414 1.81 18.83 -8.63
N ASP A 415 1.64 19.34 -9.84
CA ASP A 415 2.56 19.06 -10.96
C ASP A 415 4.02 19.40 -10.66
N LEU A 416 4.90 18.46 -11.01
CA LEU A 416 6.33 18.63 -10.91
C LEU A 416 6.91 19.14 -12.23
N VAL A 417 7.49 20.35 -12.19
CA VAL A 417 8.13 20.97 -13.36
C VAL A 417 9.62 21.05 -13.14
N VAL A 418 10.39 20.63 -14.14
CA VAL A 418 11.84 20.85 -14.20
C VAL A 418 12.25 21.29 -15.59
N HIS A 419 13.40 21.95 -15.66
CA HIS A 419 13.96 22.46 -16.91
C HIS A 419 15.42 22.05 -17.08
N GLY A 420 15.89 22.09 -18.32
CA GLY A 420 17.29 21.91 -18.64
C GLY A 420 17.66 22.71 -19.88
N ASP A 421 18.80 23.40 -19.78
CA ASP A 421 19.32 24.26 -20.83
C ASP A 421 20.67 23.77 -21.31
N LEU A 422 20.98 24.06 -22.57
CA LEU A 422 22.32 23.97 -23.13
C LEU A 422 22.58 25.23 -23.96
N SER A 423 23.52 26.05 -23.51
CA SER A 423 23.94 27.26 -24.22
C SER A 423 24.99 26.95 -25.29
N GLY A 424 24.90 27.66 -26.40
CA GLY A 424 25.79 27.49 -27.54
C GLY A 424 25.67 28.62 -28.56
N ARG A 425 26.07 28.33 -29.80
CA ARG A 425 26.04 29.28 -30.91
C ARG A 425 25.59 28.61 -32.21
N ILE A 426 25.02 29.39 -33.11
CA ILE A 426 24.63 28.92 -34.46
C ILE A 426 25.75 29.22 -35.46
N THR A 427 26.32 28.17 -36.05
CA THR A 427 27.34 28.28 -37.11
C THR A 427 26.71 28.59 -38.46
N ALA A 428 27.49 29.13 -39.40
CA ALA A 428 27.03 29.36 -40.77
C ALA A 428 27.03 28.08 -41.63
N ILE A 429 27.96 27.16 -41.32
CA ILE A 429 28.17 25.92 -42.06
C ILE A 429 27.86 24.75 -41.12
N PRO A 430 27.08 23.74 -41.55
CA PRO A 430 26.81 22.58 -40.72
C PRO A 430 28.10 21.77 -40.54
N ARG A 431 28.31 21.23 -39.34
CA ARG A 431 29.38 20.27 -39.05
C ARG A 431 28.77 18.98 -38.49
N GLY A 432 29.52 17.88 -38.64
CA GLY A 432 29.09 16.55 -38.21
C GLY A 432 28.11 15.85 -39.15
N THR A 433 27.89 14.57 -38.88
CA THR A 433 26.99 13.69 -39.67
C THR A 433 25.91 13.04 -38.81
N ASP A 434 26.02 13.11 -37.48
CA ASP A 434 25.20 12.35 -36.54
C ASP A 434 24.31 13.29 -35.72
N GLY A 435 23.13 13.65 -36.22
CA GLY A 435 22.20 14.53 -35.51
C GLY A 435 20.91 14.80 -36.28
N PHE A 436 19.99 15.54 -35.66
CA PHE A 436 18.72 15.94 -36.27
C PHE A 436 18.37 17.40 -35.94
N GLY A 437 17.41 17.97 -36.66
CA GLY A 437 16.98 19.36 -36.46
C GLY A 437 18.13 20.34 -36.64
N TYR A 438 18.44 21.08 -35.57
CA TYR A 438 19.47 22.13 -35.55
C TYR A 438 20.85 21.64 -35.06
N ASP A 439 20.99 20.35 -34.70
CA ASP A 439 22.25 19.80 -34.15
C ASP A 439 23.49 20.12 -35.01
N PRO A 440 23.45 20.04 -36.36
CA PRO A 440 24.64 20.31 -37.19
C PRO A 440 25.10 21.77 -37.16
N PHE A 441 24.23 22.69 -36.72
CA PHE A 441 24.54 24.11 -36.65
C PHE A 441 24.79 24.60 -35.22
N PHE A 442 24.42 23.81 -34.21
CA PHE A 442 24.53 24.20 -32.82
C PHE A 442 25.90 23.84 -32.25
N LEU A 443 26.81 24.82 -32.21
CA LEU A 443 28.14 24.72 -31.62
C LEU A 443 28.07 24.85 -30.09
N VAL A 444 28.71 23.90 -29.39
CA VAL A 444 29.00 23.98 -27.96
C VAL A 444 30.41 24.57 -27.77
N PRO A 445 30.56 25.84 -27.36
CA PRO A 445 31.86 26.52 -27.36
C PRO A 445 32.92 25.83 -26.50
N ALA A 446 32.52 25.23 -25.38
CA ALA A 446 33.43 24.53 -24.48
C ALA A 446 34.10 23.29 -25.10
N LEU A 447 33.48 22.70 -26.14
CA LEU A 447 33.96 21.50 -26.81
C LEU A 447 34.50 21.78 -28.22
N ASP A 448 34.28 22.99 -28.73
CA ASP A 448 34.48 23.37 -30.14
C ASP A 448 33.90 22.35 -31.14
N LYS A 449 32.76 21.76 -30.77
CA LYS A 449 32.03 20.80 -31.58
C LYS A 449 30.57 21.20 -31.68
N THR A 450 29.97 20.94 -32.83
CA THR A 450 28.53 20.95 -32.98
C THR A 450 27.91 19.71 -32.35
N LEU A 451 26.63 19.76 -31.99
CA LEU A 451 25.95 18.59 -31.43
C LEU A 451 25.94 17.40 -32.38
N ALA A 452 26.04 17.62 -33.69
CA ALA A 452 26.11 16.54 -34.68
C ALA A 452 27.51 15.91 -34.85
N GLU A 453 28.53 16.46 -34.17
CA GLU A 453 29.89 15.90 -34.08
C GLU A 453 30.11 15.11 -32.79
N LEU A 454 29.14 15.11 -31.88
CA LEU A 454 29.18 14.35 -30.64
C LEU A 454 28.61 12.96 -30.85
N THR A 455 29.22 11.99 -30.18
CA THR A 455 28.59 10.67 -30.01
C THR A 455 27.29 10.79 -29.22
N ALA A 456 26.43 9.78 -29.32
CA ALA A 456 25.17 9.76 -28.55
C ALA A 456 25.41 9.87 -27.04
N ASP A 457 26.47 9.25 -26.52
CA ASP A 457 26.80 9.28 -25.10
C ASP A 457 27.30 10.67 -24.67
N GLU A 458 28.26 11.26 -25.41
CA GLU A 458 28.74 12.64 -25.15
C GLU A 458 27.59 13.65 -25.21
N LYS A 459 26.67 13.50 -26.16
CA LYS A 459 25.49 14.36 -26.29
C LYS A 459 24.55 14.20 -25.09
N ASN A 460 24.29 12.98 -24.64
CA ASN A 460 23.41 12.72 -23.50
C ASN A 460 23.96 13.33 -22.20
N GLU A 461 25.28 13.36 -22.03
CA GLU A 461 25.92 13.98 -20.87
C GLU A 461 25.66 15.49 -20.78
N ILE A 462 25.64 16.21 -21.89
CA ILE A 462 25.57 17.68 -21.88
C ILE A 462 24.23 18.25 -22.37
N SER A 463 23.36 17.44 -22.98
CA SER A 463 22.14 17.93 -23.61
C SER A 463 21.19 18.61 -22.63
N HIS A 464 20.46 19.60 -23.13
CA HIS A 464 19.32 20.25 -22.47
C HIS A 464 18.32 19.25 -21.85
N ARG A 465 17.89 18.22 -22.61
CA ARG A 465 17.03 17.15 -22.04
C ARG A 465 17.75 16.35 -20.97
N GLY A 466 19.01 15.97 -21.16
CA GLY A 466 19.81 15.29 -20.14
C GLY A 466 19.92 16.11 -18.84
N ASN A 467 20.08 17.43 -18.94
CA ASN A 467 20.04 18.35 -17.82
C ASN A 467 18.67 18.34 -17.12
N ALA A 468 17.57 18.42 -17.88
CA ALA A 468 16.21 18.36 -17.34
C ALA A 468 15.92 17.02 -16.65
N MET A 469 16.39 15.92 -17.25
CA MET A 469 16.28 14.57 -16.69
C MET A 469 17.03 14.44 -15.36
N ARG A 470 18.27 14.94 -15.27
CA ARG A 470 19.02 14.97 -14.00
C ARG A 470 18.38 15.87 -12.95
N ALA A 471 17.70 16.94 -13.36
CA ALA A 471 16.91 17.75 -12.44
C ALA A 471 15.69 16.95 -11.92
N LEU A 472 14.98 16.24 -12.81
CA LEU A 472 13.84 15.39 -12.47
C LEU A 472 14.23 14.26 -11.51
N GLU A 473 15.35 13.60 -11.79
CA GLU A 473 15.90 12.46 -11.02
C GLU A 473 16.02 12.74 -9.52
N LYS A 474 16.28 14.00 -9.15
CA LYS A 474 16.44 14.43 -7.75
C LYS A 474 15.14 14.50 -6.96
N VAL A 475 13.99 14.57 -7.63
CA VAL A 475 12.72 14.98 -7.01
C VAL A 475 11.54 14.08 -7.33
N TRP A 476 11.57 13.33 -8.44
CA TRP A 476 10.38 12.59 -8.90
C TRP A 476 9.96 11.45 -7.95
N GLN A 477 10.90 10.81 -7.23
CA GLN A 477 10.58 9.70 -6.34
C GLN A 477 9.77 10.15 -5.13
N ALA A 478 10.23 11.21 -4.46
CA ALA A 478 9.50 11.82 -3.35
C ALA A 478 8.12 12.30 -3.81
N TRP A 479 8.08 12.98 -4.96
CA TRP A 479 6.83 13.44 -5.56
C TRP A 479 5.84 12.29 -5.85
N LEU A 480 6.32 11.14 -6.33
CA LEU A 480 5.47 9.99 -6.63
C LEU A 480 4.92 9.31 -5.36
N GLU A 481 5.59 9.47 -4.22
CA GLU A 481 5.23 8.88 -2.93
C GLU A 481 4.38 9.80 -2.05
N GLU A 482 4.34 11.10 -2.35
CA GLU A 482 3.43 12.04 -1.73
C GLU A 482 1.98 11.67 -2.06
N ASN A 483 1.20 11.30 -1.04
CA ASN A 483 -0.26 11.17 -1.15
C ASN A 483 -0.85 12.57 -1.33
N VAL A 484 -1.54 12.80 -2.46
CA VAL A 484 -2.30 14.03 -2.72
C VAL A 484 -3.77 13.80 -2.40
#